data_AF-A0AAU4J7I3-F1
#
_entry.id   AF-A0AAU4J7I3-F1
#
_cell.length_a   1.000
_cell.length_b   1.000
_cell.length_c   1.000
_cell.angle_alpha   90.00
_cell.angle_beta   90.00
_cell.angle_gamma   90.00
#
_symmetry.space_group_name_H-M   'P 1'
#
loop_
_entity.id
_entity.type
_entity.pdbx_description
1 polymer ?
#
loop_
_entity_poly.entity_id
_entity_poly.type
_entity_poly.pdbx_seq_one_letter_code
_entity_poly.pdbx_strand_id
1 'polypeptide(L)' 'MTMFNEHPGKVFRVRDLHEHLDLPTDEPSINATCSRLGRLARQGFLEQPGRGRYQKRTWRPLRATGRVSALSRY' A
#
# COMPACT_ATOMS: atom_id res chain seq x y z
N MET A 1 10.63 11.55 4.35
CA MET A 1 10.39 10.19 3.84
C MET A 1 8.94 9.86 4.09
N THR A 2 8.24 9.22 3.13
CA THR A 2 6.81 8.89 3.29
C THR A 2 6.68 7.54 3.98
N MET A 3 5.84 7.43 5.02
CA MET A 3 5.61 6.22 5.84
C MET A 3 5.39 4.93 5.02
N PHE A 4 4.74 5.05 3.86
CA PHE A 4 4.54 3.93 2.93
C PHE A 4 5.85 3.38 2.32
N ASN A 5 6.88 4.21 2.16
CA ASN A 5 8.18 3.78 1.64
C ASN A 5 9.01 3.04 2.71
N GLU A 6 8.83 3.35 3.99
CA GLU A 6 9.49 2.64 5.10
C GLU A 6 8.88 1.26 5.32
N HIS A 7 7.60 1.09 4.96
CA HIS A 7 6.88 -0.17 5.12
C HIS A 7 6.17 -0.59 3.83
N PRO A 8 6.90 -1.01 2.79
CA PRO A 8 6.34 -1.27 1.46
C PRO A 8 5.33 -2.44 1.42
N GLY A 9 5.27 -3.29 2.44
CA GLY A 9 4.29 -4.39 2.54
C GLY A 9 3.21 -4.19 3.61
N LYS A 10 3.22 -3.08 4.36
CA LYS A 10 2.27 -2.89 5.47
C LYS A 10 1.00 -2.21 4.97
N VAL A 11 -0.14 -2.76 5.37
CA VAL A 11 -1.45 -2.16 5.13
C VAL A 11 -1.72 -1.17 6.26
N PHE A 12 -1.81 0.11 5.92
CA PHE A 12 -2.13 1.17 6.85
C PHE A 12 -3.62 1.50 6.83
N ARG A 13 -4.20 1.68 8.03
CA ARG A 13 -5.51 2.32 8.18
C ARG A 13 -5.29 3.83 8.22
N VAL A 14 -6.28 4.61 7.78
CA VAL A 14 -6.19 6.08 7.86
C VAL A 14 -5.97 6.54 9.31
N ARG A 15 -6.62 5.91 10.29
CA ARG A 15 -6.44 6.23 11.71
C ARG A 15 -5.01 5.96 12.20
N ASP A 16 -4.44 4.79 11.87
CA ASP A 16 -3.03 4.45 12.14
C ASP A 16 -2.06 5.49 11.58
N LEU A 17 -2.34 5.99 10.37
CA LEU A 17 -1.52 7.01 9.72
C LEU A 17 -1.58 8.35 10.46
N HIS A 18 -2.74 8.70 11.01
CA HIS A 18 -2.89 9.92 11.81
C HIS A 18 -2.19 9.80 13.16
N GLU A 19 -2.32 8.65 13.85
CA GLU A 19 -1.60 8.39 15.10
C GLU A 19 -0.08 8.42 14.89
N HIS A 20 0.42 7.87 13.78
CA HIS A 20 1.86 7.81 13.52
C HIS A 20 2.47 9.13 13.02
N LEU A 21 1.66 10.00 12.42
CA LEU A 21 2.08 11.32 11.94
C LEU A 21 1.69 12.44 12.90
N ASP A 22 1.16 12.11 14.08
CA ASP A 22 0.59 13.05 15.06
C ASP A 22 -0.38 14.04 14.40
N LEU A 23 -1.17 13.57 13.43
CA LEU A 23 -2.14 14.39 12.70
C LEU A 23 -3.50 14.42 13.44
N PRO A 24 -4.26 15.52 13.32
CA PRO A 24 -5.59 15.62 13.92
C PRO A 24 -6.50 14.49 13.46
N THR A 25 -7.12 13.77 14.39
CA THR A 25 -8.03 12.64 14.11
C THR A 25 -9.49 13.05 14.00
N ASP A 26 -9.77 14.34 13.84
CA ASP A 26 -11.12 14.81 13.56
C ASP A 26 -11.62 14.30 12.20
N GLU A 27 -12.93 14.18 12.07
CA GLU A 27 -13.56 13.66 10.86
C GLU A 27 -13.19 14.40 9.56
N PRO A 28 -13.15 15.76 9.51
CA PRO A 28 -12.73 16.46 8.30
C PRO A 28 -11.27 16.16 7.92
N SER A 29 -10.36 16.10 8.90
CA SER A 29 -8.95 15.75 8.69
C SER A 29 -8.80 14.32 8.15
N ILE A 30 -9.51 13.34 8.75
CA ILE A 30 -9.54 11.95 8.28
C ILE A 30 -10.08 11.85 6.84
N ASN A 31 -11.15 12.58 6.52
CA ASN A 31 -11.76 12.58 5.19
C ASN A 31 -10.84 13.21 4.12
N ALA A 32 -10.11 14.27 4.47
CA ALA A 32 -9.11 14.88 3.60
C ALA A 32 -7.97 13.90 3.27
N THR A 33 -7.43 13.23 4.29
CA THR A 33 -6.38 12.20 4.11
C THR A 33 -6.90 11.03 3.29
N CYS A 34 -8.10 10.52 3.57
CA CYS A 34 -8.73 9.43 2.82
C CYS A 34 -8.91 9.79 1.33
N SER A 35 -9.35 11.03 1.05
CA SER A 35 -9.51 11.53 -0.32
C SER A 35 -8.17 11.60 -1.07
N ARG A 36 -7.12 12.08 -0.39
CA ARG A 36 -5.76 12.17 -0.96
C ARG A 36 -5.17 10.78 -1.22
N LEU A 37 -5.30 9.86 -0.28
CA LEU A 37 -4.85 8.49 -0.43
C LEU A 37 -5.64 7.75 -1.52
N GLY A 38 -6.95 7.99 -1.63
CA GLY A 38 -7.79 7.48 -2.71
C GLY A 38 -7.32 7.95 -4.09
N ARG A 39 -6.90 9.21 -4.20
CA ARG A 39 -6.30 9.74 -5.44
C ARG A 39 -4.98 9.04 -5.77
N LEU A 40 -4.10 8.86 -4.79
CA LEU A 40 -2.82 8.16 -4.97
C LEU A 40 -3.00 6.69 -5.36
N ALA A 41 -4.04 6.04 -4.83
CA ALA A 41 -4.39 4.68 -5.21
C ALA A 41 -4.86 4.62 -6.68
N ARG A 42 -5.73 5.55 -7.11
CA ARG A 42 -6.16 5.65 -8.52
C ARG A 42 -5.03 5.99 -9.48
N GLN A 43 -4.03 6.74 -9.03
CA GLN A 43 -2.81 7.02 -9.79
C GLN A 43 -1.84 5.83 -9.82
N GLY A 44 -2.12 4.75 -9.09
CA GLY A 44 -1.29 3.54 -9.07
C GLY A 44 -0.03 3.64 -8.20
N PHE A 45 0.06 4.63 -7.30
CA PHE A 45 1.14 4.72 -6.31
C PHE A 45 0.88 3.86 -5.08
N LEU A 46 -0.40 3.71 -4.71
CA LEU A 46 -0.87 2.90 -3.59
C LEU A 46 -1.82 1.82 -4.09
N GLU A 47 -1.94 0.74 -3.33
CA GLU A 47 -3.04 -0.21 -3.48
C GLU A 47 -4.05 0.01 -2.36
N GLN A 48 -5.34 -0.15 -2.67
CA GLN A 48 -6.42 -0.05 -1.71
C GLN A 48 -7.04 -1.44 -1.50
N PRO A 49 -6.48 -2.28 -0.61
CA PRO A 49 -6.97 -3.63 -0.36
C PRO A 49 -8.37 -3.66 0.32
N GLY A 50 -8.85 -2.52 0.81
CA GLY A 50 -10.18 -2.39 1.38
C GLY A 50 -10.50 -0.94 1.75
N ARG A 51 -11.76 -0.65 2.11
CA ARG A 51 -12.19 0.71 2.45
C ARG A 51 -11.37 1.27 3.62
N GLY A 52 -10.79 2.45 3.44
CA GLY A 52 -9.96 3.11 4.46
C GLY A 52 -8.62 2.41 4.74
N ARG A 53 -8.19 1.48 3.89
CA ARG A 53 -6.93 0.74 4.01
C ARG A 53 -6.06 1.00 2.79
N TYR A 54 -4.80 1.36 3.00
CA TYR A 54 -3.87 1.72 1.95
C TYR A 54 -2.53 1.02 2.15
N GLN A 55 -1.93 0.58 1.07
CA GLN A 55 -0.62 -0.08 1.07
C GLN A 55 0.23 0.55 -0.02
N LYS A 56 1.55 0.58 0.18
CA LYS A 56 2.45 0.93 -0.92
C LYS A 56 2.28 -0.08 -2.05
N ARG A 57 2.11 0.39 -3.28
CA ARG A 57 2.19 -0.52 -4.42
C ARG A 57 3.63 -0.96 -4.56
N THR A 58 3.95 -2.12 -4.02
CA THR A 58 5.15 -2.86 -4.41
C THR A 58 4.85 -3.52 -5.73
N TRP A 59 5.66 -3.26 -6.75
CA TRP A 59 5.62 -4.05 -7.96
C TRP A 59 5.86 -5.51 -7.58
N ARG A 60 4.80 -6.30 -7.46
CA ARG A 60 4.92 -7.75 -7.48
C ARG A 60 5.23 -8.09 -8.93
N PRO A 61 6.43 -8.60 -9.27
CA PRO A 61 6.54 -9.34 -10.52
C PRO A 61 5.46 -10.41 -10.47
N LEU A 62 4.63 -10.48 -11.52
CA LEU A 62 3.74 -11.60 -11.74
C LEU A 62 4.49 -12.87 -11.37
N ARG A 63 3.90 -13.69 -10.49
CA ARG A 63 4.51 -14.94 -10.06
C ARG A 63 5.02 -15.67 -11.31
N ALA A 64 6.32 -15.88 -11.39
CA ALA A 64 6.91 -16.95 -12.18
C ALA A 64 6.51 -18.27 -11.51
N THR A 65 5.23 -18.61 -11.52
CA THR A 65 4.75 -19.96 -11.24
C THR A 65 4.70 -20.68 -12.58
N GLY A 66 5.89 -21.05 -13.05
CA GLY A 66 6.12 -21.83 -14.26
C GLY A 66 7.34 -22.71 -14.03
N ARG A 67 7.12 -23.80 -13.30
CA ARG A 67 7.91 -25.04 -13.20
C ARG A 67 9.42 -24.93 -13.41
N VAL A 68 10.14 -25.22 -12.33
CA VAL A 68 11.35 -26.05 -12.39
C VAL A 68 11.03 -27.35 -13.13
N SER A 69 11.31 -27.39 -14.43
CA SER A 69 11.46 -28.65 -15.16
C SER A 69 12.95 -28.95 -15.22
N ALA A 70 13.33 -29.98 -14.49
CA ALA A 70 14.62 -30.63 -14.60
C ALA A 70 14.94 -30.93 -16.07
N LEU A 71 16.12 -30.51 -16.54
CA LEU A 71 16.85 -31.22 -17.58
C LEU A 71 18.26 -31.46 -17.05
N SER A 72 18.36 -32.62 -16.40
CA SER A 72 19.59 -33.39 -16.26
C SER A 72 19.92 -34.02 -17.62
N ARG A 73 21.22 -34.04 -17.96
CA ARG A 73 21.89 -34.71 -19.10
C ARG A 73 21.72 -34.01 -20.44
N TYR A 74 22.75 -33.74 -21.24
CA TYR A 74 24.08 -34.36 -21.37
C TYR A 74 25.24 -33.38 -21.18
#